data_AF-A0AA88H825-F1
#
_entry.id   AF-A0AA88H825-F1
#
_cell.length_a   1.000
_cell.length_b   1.000
_cell.length_c   1.000
_cell.angle_alpha   90.00
_cell.angle_beta   90.00
_cell.angle_gamma   90.00
#
_symmetry.space_group_name_H-M   'P 1'
#
loop_
_entity.id
_entity.type
_entity.pdbx_description
1 polymer ?
#
loop_
_entity_poly.entity_id
_entity_poly.type
_entity_poly.pdbx_seq_one_letter_code
_entity_poly.pdbx_strand_id
1 'polypeptide(L)'
;MKDFLNYIRESNVFLKEQTLLPLIRSARQCPDFSDYRIYSTCNPYTTTGRVIVSEPCVQMVPRDFLADDFDDEAISFRSAFVAKQGHVLVSGDYSQLELRILSHFSEDENLQRIFHSKGDVFELLASKWKQKLIHKVSSEERQQAKQICYGIIYGQGVSSLADKPNVIESEASDFIVEFRKAYPRAFEFITNTLEHCQKSGFVETILRRRRYFPNIKSQVVSQR
;
A
#
# COMPACT_ATOMS: atom_id res chain seq x y z
N MET A 1 -7.78 17.10 -26.71
CA MET A 1 -8.81 17.18 -25.64
C MET A 1 -10.05 16.35 -25.97
N LYS A 2 -10.62 16.43 -27.19
CA LYS A 2 -11.74 15.57 -27.62
C LYS A 2 -11.36 14.08 -27.73
N ASP A 3 -10.16 13.77 -28.20
CA ASP A 3 -9.68 12.38 -28.35
C ASP A 3 -9.40 11.72 -26.99
N PHE A 4 -8.81 12.46 -26.05
CA PHE A 4 -8.63 12.04 -24.65
C PHE A 4 -9.96 11.77 -23.94
N LEU A 5 -10.98 12.62 -24.15
CA LEU A 5 -12.32 12.42 -23.59
C LEU A 5 -13.06 11.23 -24.20
N ASN A 6 -12.79 10.90 -25.47
CA ASN A 6 -13.31 9.72 -26.16
C ASN A 6 -12.62 8.42 -25.72
N TYR A 7 -11.30 8.41 -25.55
CA TYR A 7 -10.59 7.28 -24.94
C TYR A 7 -11.07 6.99 -23.51
N ILE A 8 -11.21 8.02 -22.66
CA ILE A 8 -11.80 7.85 -21.33
C ILE A 8 -13.26 7.36 -21.42
N ARG A 9 -13.94 7.52 -22.56
CA ARG A 9 -15.31 7.03 -22.79
C ARG A 9 -15.36 5.54 -23.11
N GLU A 10 -14.31 4.98 -23.70
CA GLU A 10 -14.32 3.60 -24.24
C GLU A 10 -13.53 2.61 -23.36
N SER A 11 -12.52 3.03 -22.60
CA SER A 11 -11.52 2.07 -22.08
C SER A 11 -11.55 1.78 -20.56
N ASN A 12 -12.28 2.51 -19.72
CA ASN A 12 -12.46 2.15 -18.29
C ASN A 12 -13.56 2.97 -17.60
N VAL A 13 -14.82 2.54 -17.75
CA VAL A 13 -16.01 3.17 -17.13
C VAL A 13 -15.84 3.40 -15.62
N PHE A 14 -15.16 2.48 -14.93
CA PHE A 14 -14.93 2.51 -13.48
C PHE A 14 -14.05 3.69 -13.02
N LEU A 15 -12.91 3.93 -13.70
CA LEU A 15 -11.98 5.01 -13.36
C LEU A 15 -12.61 6.39 -13.61
N LYS A 16 -13.39 6.50 -14.69
CA LYS A 16 -14.08 7.72 -15.08
C LYS A 16 -15.17 8.09 -14.09
N GLU A 17 -16.07 7.16 -13.78
CA GLU A 17 -17.26 7.47 -13.00
C GLU A 17 -16.99 7.61 -11.50
N GLN A 18 -16.10 6.79 -10.95
CA GLN A 18 -15.87 6.78 -9.50
C GLN A 18 -14.80 7.75 -9.03
N THR A 19 -13.87 8.17 -9.91
CA THR A 19 -12.74 9.01 -9.50
C THR A 19 -12.71 10.36 -10.19
N LEU A 20 -12.71 10.40 -11.53
CA LEU A 20 -12.50 11.67 -12.26
C LEU A 20 -13.72 12.59 -12.27
N LEU A 21 -14.91 12.06 -12.55
CA LEU A 21 -16.14 12.87 -12.60
C LEU A 21 -16.44 13.55 -11.24
N PRO A 22 -16.33 12.87 -10.08
CA PRO A 22 -16.48 13.52 -8.79
C PRO A 22 -15.49 14.68 -8.58
N LEU A 23 -14.23 14.51 -8.97
CA LEU A 23 -13.20 15.56 -8.85
C LEU A 23 -13.58 16.79 -9.67
N ILE A 24 -13.92 16.62 -10.96
CA ILE A 24 -14.30 17.72 -11.85
C ILE A 24 -15.56 18.43 -11.33
N ARG A 25 -16.58 17.68 -10.90
CA ARG A 25 -17.83 18.26 -10.37
C ARG A 25 -17.62 19.02 -9.05
N SER A 26 -16.65 18.59 -8.25
CA SER A 26 -16.33 19.22 -6.96
C SER A 26 -15.45 20.46 -7.07
N ALA A 27 -14.80 20.68 -8.22
CA ALA A 27 -13.90 21.80 -8.42
C ALA A 27 -14.68 23.12 -8.37
N ARG A 28 -14.24 24.04 -7.51
CA ARG A 28 -14.84 25.36 -7.33
C ARG A 28 -13.79 26.43 -7.49
N GLN A 29 -14.18 27.58 -8.01
CA GLN A 29 -13.28 28.73 -8.07
C GLN A 29 -12.92 29.15 -6.65
N CYS A 30 -11.63 29.32 -6.38
CA CYS A 30 -11.17 29.79 -5.09
C CYS A 30 -11.51 31.28 -4.94
N PRO A 31 -12.10 31.73 -3.81
CA PRO A 31 -12.42 33.14 -3.62
C PRO A 31 -11.18 34.04 -3.64
N ASP A 32 -10.05 33.52 -3.15
CA ASP A 32 -8.82 34.30 -2.97
C ASP A 32 -7.93 34.31 -4.22
N PHE A 33 -8.11 33.33 -5.11
CA PHE A 33 -7.27 33.13 -6.30
C PHE A 33 -8.15 32.71 -7.47
N SER A 34 -7.98 33.30 -8.65
CA SER A 34 -8.80 32.99 -9.85
C SER A 34 -8.70 31.54 -10.36
N ASP A 35 -7.96 30.67 -9.68
CA ASP A 35 -7.80 29.24 -9.97
C ASP A 35 -8.96 28.40 -9.39
N TYR A 36 -9.18 27.22 -9.98
CA TYR A 36 -10.08 26.21 -9.42
C TYR A 36 -9.36 25.34 -8.38
N ARG A 37 -10.04 25.02 -7.28
CA ARG A 37 -9.57 24.14 -6.22
C ARG A 37 -10.61 23.09 -5.89
N ILE A 38 -10.14 21.96 -5.36
CA ILE A 38 -10.97 20.89 -4.81
C ILE A 38 -10.79 20.93 -3.30
N TYR A 39 -11.90 20.92 -2.57
CA TYR A 39 -11.93 20.92 -1.12
C TYR A 39 -12.51 19.60 -0.67
N SER A 40 -11.68 18.76 -0.05
CA SER A 40 -12.09 17.47 0.49
C SER A 40 -12.24 17.53 2.01
N THR A 41 -13.05 16.64 2.56
CA THR A 41 -13.26 16.49 4.00
C THR A 41 -12.35 15.39 4.55
N CYS A 42 -11.66 15.68 5.66
CA CYS A 42 -10.81 14.72 6.35
C CYS A 42 -11.58 14.04 7.49
N ASN A 43 -11.53 12.71 7.55
CA ASN A 43 -12.15 11.89 8.59
C ASN A 43 -11.08 11.03 9.31
N PRO A 44 -10.79 11.32 10.59
CA PRO A 44 -9.81 10.56 11.37
C PRO A 44 -10.37 9.31 12.07
N TYR A 45 -11.69 9.06 12.02
CA TYR A 45 -12.37 8.05 12.84
C TYR A 45 -12.28 6.62 12.29
N THR A 46 -11.15 6.25 11.70
CA THR A 46 -10.95 4.87 11.23
C THR A 46 -10.51 3.95 12.36
N THR A 47 -10.79 2.65 12.21
CA THR A 47 -10.38 1.62 13.17
C THR A 47 -8.85 1.60 13.40
N THR A 48 -8.07 1.90 12.36
CA THR A 48 -6.60 1.97 12.41
C THR A 48 -6.07 3.32 12.88
N GLY A 49 -6.91 4.36 12.92
CA GLY A 49 -6.51 5.74 13.18
C GLY A 49 -5.88 6.45 11.97
N ARG A 50 -5.88 5.82 10.78
CA ARG A 50 -5.56 6.48 9.52
C ARG A 50 -6.61 7.56 9.21
N VAL A 51 -6.18 8.66 8.59
CA VAL A 51 -7.09 9.68 8.07
C VAL A 51 -7.55 9.28 6.68
N ILE A 52 -8.86 9.23 6.48
CA ILE A 52 -9.48 9.07 5.17
C ILE A 52 -9.93 10.44 4.69
N VAL A 53 -9.83 10.68 3.38
CA VAL A 53 -10.30 11.89 2.73
C VAL A 53 -11.49 11.55 1.84
N SER A 54 -12.59 12.27 1.98
CA SER A 54 -13.83 12.04 1.23
C SER A 54 -14.39 13.33 0.62
N GLU A 55 -15.31 13.17 -0.34
CA GLU A 55 -16.10 14.26 -0.95
C GLU A 55 -15.26 15.41 -1.56
N PRO A 56 -14.41 15.16 -2.57
CA PRO A 56 -14.10 13.88 -3.22
C PRO A 56 -12.89 13.17 -2.58
N CYS A 57 -12.78 11.86 -2.79
CA CYS A 57 -11.64 11.09 -2.30
C CYS A 57 -10.40 11.25 -3.20
N VAL A 58 -9.58 12.24 -2.91
CA VAL A 58 -8.30 12.47 -3.63
C VAL A 58 -7.25 11.39 -3.36
N GLN A 59 -7.41 10.58 -2.30
CA GLN A 59 -6.50 9.47 -1.98
C GLN A 59 -6.58 8.32 -2.99
N MET A 60 -7.72 8.17 -3.67
CA MET A 60 -7.96 7.09 -4.65
C MET A 60 -7.62 7.48 -6.09
N VAL A 61 -7.03 8.67 -6.32
CA VAL A 61 -6.58 9.05 -7.67
C VAL A 61 -5.56 8.02 -8.18
N PRO A 62 -5.79 7.41 -9.36
CA PRO A 62 -4.91 6.36 -9.88
C PRO A 62 -3.47 6.82 -9.98
N ARG A 63 -2.55 5.86 -9.88
CA ARG A 63 -1.16 6.08 -10.28
C ARG A 63 -1.06 6.07 -11.79
N ASP A 64 0.05 6.58 -12.29
CA ASP A 64 0.36 6.64 -13.70
C ASP A 64 0.37 5.22 -14.29
N PHE A 65 -0.20 5.07 -15.49
CA PHE A 65 -0.28 3.79 -16.20
C PHE A 65 -0.07 4.02 -17.69
N LEU A 66 0.42 2.99 -18.38
CA LEU A 66 0.52 2.97 -19.84
C LEU A 66 -0.83 2.60 -20.44
N ALA A 67 -1.15 3.23 -21.56
CA ALA A 67 -2.35 2.96 -22.31
C ALA A 67 -1.98 2.41 -23.69
N ASP A 68 -2.49 1.23 -24.03
CA ASP A 68 -2.18 0.54 -25.29
C ASP A 68 -2.52 1.40 -26.54
N ASP A 69 -3.48 2.32 -26.42
CA ASP A 69 -3.93 3.19 -27.51
C ASP A 69 -3.14 4.51 -27.66
N PHE A 70 -2.13 4.77 -26.83
CA PHE A 70 -1.31 5.98 -26.88
C PHE A 70 0.18 5.66 -26.88
N ASP A 71 0.77 5.30 -28.02
CA ASP A 71 2.23 5.29 -28.33
C ASP A 71 3.19 5.09 -27.12
N ASP A 72 2.89 4.14 -26.22
CA ASP A 72 3.60 3.93 -24.95
C ASP A 72 3.76 5.18 -24.03
N GLU A 73 2.90 6.19 -24.16
CA GLU A 73 2.86 7.35 -23.26
C GLU A 73 2.16 7.02 -21.93
N ALA A 74 2.79 7.40 -20.82
CA ALA A 74 2.22 7.24 -19.49
C ALA A 74 1.11 8.27 -19.23
N ILE A 75 -0.11 7.80 -18.96
CA ILE A 75 -1.23 8.64 -18.56
C ILE A 75 -1.15 8.92 -17.06
N SER A 76 -1.01 10.19 -16.67
CA SER A 76 -1.03 10.63 -15.27
C SER A 76 -2.23 11.53 -14.97
N PHE A 77 -3.23 11.00 -14.26
CA PHE A 77 -4.32 11.82 -13.72
C PHE A 77 -3.86 12.75 -12.60
N ARG A 78 -2.77 12.41 -11.91
CA ARG A 78 -2.21 13.20 -10.82
C ARG A 78 -1.57 14.51 -11.32
N SER A 79 -1.15 14.55 -12.58
CA SER A 79 -0.63 15.76 -13.23
C SER A 79 -1.65 16.90 -13.31
N ALA A 80 -2.95 16.61 -13.20
CA ALA A 80 -4.00 17.62 -13.16
C ALA A 80 -4.00 18.46 -11.86
N PHE A 81 -3.35 17.97 -10.80
CA PHE A 81 -3.20 18.73 -9.55
C PHE A 81 -1.97 19.62 -9.65
N VAL A 82 -2.20 20.91 -9.87
CA VAL A 82 -1.13 21.90 -10.07
C VAL A 82 -1.02 22.88 -8.90
N ALA A 83 0.21 23.27 -8.59
CA ALA A 83 0.47 24.38 -7.68
C ALA A 83 -0.11 25.68 -8.25
N LYS A 84 -0.41 26.62 -7.36
CA LYS A 84 -0.67 28.01 -7.76
C LYS A 84 0.53 28.58 -8.51
N GLN A 85 0.31 29.52 -9.44
CA GLN A 85 1.38 30.29 -10.06
C GLN A 85 2.37 30.84 -9.01
N GLY A 86 3.67 30.71 -9.30
CA GLY A 86 4.76 31.12 -8.40
C GLY A 86 5.00 30.20 -7.20
N HIS A 87 4.32 29.05 -7.13
CA HIS A 87 4.49 28.04 -6.07
C HIS A 87 4.86 26.69 -6.67
N VAL A 88 5.29 25.77 -5.80
CA VAL A 88 5.61 24.38 -6.14
C VAL A 88 4.88 23.42 -5.19
N LEU A 89 4.55 22.22 -5.68
CA LEU A 89 4.07 21.14 -4.82
C LEU A 89 5.29 20.41 -4.24
N VAL A 90 5.25 20.15 -2.93
CA VAL A 90 6.29 19.39 -2.22
C VAL A 90 5.65 18.12 -1.66
N SER A 91 6.28 16.99 -1.90
CA SER A 91 5.88 15.69 -1.35
C SER A 91 6.98 15.14 -0.44
N GLY A 92 6.57 14.53 0.67
CA GLY A 92 7.42 13.75 1.55
C GLY A 92 6.81 12.37 1.75
N ASP A 93 7.55 11.33 1.41
CA ASP A 93 7.13 9.93 1.56
C ASP A 93 8.05 9.22 2.55
N TYR A 94 7.47 8.37 3.40
CA TYR A 94 8.27 7.56 4.30
C TYR A 94 8.79 6.30 3.59
N SER A 95 10.11 6.16 3.56
CA SER A 95 10.77 4.98 3.02
C SER A 95 10.49 3.73 3.87
N GLN A 96 9.50 2.93 3.42
CA GLN A 96 9.09 1.63 4.00
C GLN A 96 8.71 1.70 5.50
N LEU A 97 7.93 2.72 5.90
CA LEU A 97 7.55 2.96 7.30
C LEU A 97 7.05 1.71 8.04
N GLU A 98 6.13 0.95 7.43
CA GLU A 98 5.50 -0.21 8.07
C GLU A 98 6.51 -1.31 8.42
N LEU A 99 7.50 -1.56 7.55
CA LEU A 99 8.56 -2.52 7.84
C LEU A 99 9.53 -2.02 8.90
N ARG A 100 9.77 -0.71 8.97
CA ARG A 100 10.58 -0.10 10.05
C ARG A 100 9.86 -0.20 11.40
N ILE A 101 8.54 -0.02 11.41
CA ILE A 101 7.71 -0.23 12.60
C ILE A 101 7.77 -1.70 13.02
N LEU A 102 7.62 -2.64 12.09
CA LEU A 102 7.77 -4.07 12.39
C LEU A 102 9.16 -4.37 12.96
N SER A 103 10.22 -3.85 12.34
CA SER A 103 11.61 -4.01 12.80
C SER A 103 11.85 -3.43 14.20
N HIS A 104 11.17 -2.33 14.55
CA HIS A 104 11.23 -1.74 15.88
C HIS A 104 10.56 -2.64 16.93
N PHE A 105 9.37 -3.14 16.65
CA PHE A 105 8.62 -3.97 17.60
C PHE A 105 9.14 -5.40 17.74
N SER A 106 9.63 -5.98 16.65
CA SER A 106 10.16 -7.34 16.66
C SER A 106 11.59 -7.43 17.17
N GLU A 107 12.33 -6.32 17.12
CA GLU A 107 13.78 -6.28 17.37
C GLU A 107 14.54 -7.34 16.55
N ASP A 108 14.03 -7.67 15.36
CA ASP A 108 14.66 -8.65 14.49
C ASP A 108 15.95 -8.08 13.89
N GLU A 109 17.09 -8.67 14.26
CA GLU A 109 18.40 -8.19 13.86
C GLU A 109 18.57 -8.17 12.33
N ASN A 110 17.97 -9.11 11.61
CA ASN A 110 18.09 -9.17 10.16
C ASN A 110 17.27 -8.07 9.49
N LEU A 111 16.06 -7.77 9.98
CA LEU A 111 15.32 -6.57 9.52
C LEU A 111 16.08 -5.29 9.85
N GLN A 112 16.61 -5.17 11.07
CA GLN A 112 17.36 -3.98 11.49
C GLN A 112 18.59 -3.77 10.60
N ARG A 113 19.38 -4.81 10.35
CA ARG A 113 20.56 -4.75 9.46
C ARG A 113 20.18 -4.28 8.07
N ILE A 114 19.06 -4.77 7.52
CA ILE A 114 18.58 -4.37 6.20
C ILE A 114 18.33 -2.85 6.14
N PHE A 115 17.73 -2.27 7.18
CA PHE A 115 17.45 -0.83 7.22
C PHE A 115 18.66 0.06 7.50
N HIS A 116 19.76 -0.51 8.02
CA HIS A 116 21.05 0.17 8.17
C HIS A 116 21.95 -0.01 6.94
N SER A 117 21.66 -0.99 6.09
CA SER A 117 22.38 -1.21 4.84
C SER A 117 21.88 -0.27 3.73
N LYS A 118 22.75 0.07 2.78
CA LYS A 118 22.35 0.79 1.57
C LYS A 118 21.67 -0.20 0.61
N GLY A 119 20.48 0.13 0.14
CA GLY A 119 19.78 -0.66 -0.89
C GLY A 119 18.27 -0.71 -0.68
N ASP A 120 17.57 -1.20 -1.69
CA ASP A 120 16.13 -1.42 -1.63
C ASP A 120 15.83 -2.79 -0.98
N VAL A 121 15.02 -2.77 0.08
CA VAL A 121 14.64 -3.99 0.82
C VAL A 121 13.94 -5.01 -0.08
N PHE A 122 13.09 -4.56 -0.99
CA PHE A 122 12.30 -5.45 -1.84
C PHE A 122 13.14 -6.02 -2.97
N GLU A 123 14.14 -5.29 -3.48
CA GLU A 123 15.13 -5.85 -4.42
C GLU A 123 15.98 -6.92 -3.74
N LEU A 124 16.42 -6.68 -2.50
CA LEU A 124 17.16 -7.68 -1.73
C LEU A 124 16.32 -8.93 -1.47
N LEU A 125 15.05 -8.76 -1.10
CA LEU A 125 14.11 -9.88 -0.92
C LEU A 125 13.86 -10.64 -2.23
N ALA A 126 13.61 -9.92 -3.32
CA ALA A 126 13.41 -10.51 -4.64
C ALA A 126 14.66 -11.26 -5.14
N SER A 127 15.84 -10.70 -4.91
CA SER A 127 17.14 -11.32 -5.23
C SER A 127 17.34 -12.64 -4.51
N LYS A 128 17.06 -12.68 -3.20
CA LYS A 128 17.13 -13.91 -2.39
C LYS A 128 16.10 -14.94 -2.86
N TRP A 129 14.87 -14.50 -3.11
CA TRP A 129 13.78 -15.36 -3.56
C TRP A 129 14.04 -16.00 -4.93
N LYS A 130 14.39 -15.18 -5.94
CA LYS A 130 14.68 -15.64 -7.31
C LYS A 130 16.11 -16.16 -7.48
N GLN A 131 16.87 -16.27 -6.38
CA GLN A 131 18.25 -16.76 -6.34
C GLN A 131 19.15 -16.12 -7.42
N LYS A 132 19.06 -14.79 -7.56
CA LYS A 132 19.82 -14.04 -8.55
C LYS A 132 20.41 -12.77 -7.96
N LEU A 133 21.40 -12.21 -8.66
CA LEU A 133 22.07 -10.98 -8.22
C LEU A 133 21.08 -9.80 -8.16
N ILE A 134 21.24 -8.91 -7.17
CA ILE A 134 20.35 -7.77 -6.92
C ILE A 134 20.15 -6.91 -8.17
N HIS A 135 21.22 -6.61 -8.92
CA HIS A 135 21.14 -5.78 -10.13
C HIS A 135 20.43 -6.47 -11.32
N LYS A 136 20.11 -7.76 -11.21
CA LYS A 136 19.32 -8.51 -12.21
C LYS A 136 17.84 -8.61 -11.83
N VAL A 137 17.44 -8.06 -10.69
CA VAL A 137 16.03 -8.00 -10.25
C VAL A 137 15.29 -7.00 -11.11
N SER A 138 14.18 -7.42 -11.71
CA SER A 138 13.31 -6.54 -12.49
C SER A 138 12.36 -5.75 -11.60
N SER A 139 11.80 -4.66 -12.13
CA SER A 139 10.80 -3.85 -11.43
C SER A 139 9.57 -4.67 -11.05
N GLU A 140 9.16 -5.62 -11.90
CA GLU A 140 8.03 -6.52 -11.68
C GLU A 140 8.31 -7.45 -10.50
N GLU A 141 9.49 -8.08 -10.45
CA GLU A 141 9.85 -8.98 -9.35
C GLU A 141 10.01 -8.25 -8.02
N ARG A 142 10.56 -7.02 -8.05
CA ARG A 142 10.59 -6.15 -6.88
C ARG A 142 9.17 -5.86 -6.38
N GLN A 143 8.26 -5.55 -7.30
CA GLN A 143 6.86 -5.28 -6.98
C GLN A 143 6.13 -6.53 -6.45
N GLN A 144 6.41 -7.72 -7.00
CA GLN A 144 5.93 -9.00 -6.50
C GLN A 144 6.43 -9.28 -5.08
N ALA A 145 7.75 -9.19 -4.86
CA ALA A 145 8.35 -9.40 -3.54
C ALA A 145 7.75 -8.44 -2.49
N LYS A 146 7.52 -7.19 -2.87
CA LYS A 146 6.80 -6.21 -2.04
C LYS A 146 5.39 -6.66 -1.69
N GLN A 147 4.59 -7.08 -2.68
CA GLN A 147 3.22 -7.52 -2.46
C GLN A 147 3.13 -8.78 -1.60
N ILE A 148 4.05 -9.73 -1.80
CA ILE A 148 4.11 -10.96 -1.02
C ILE A 148 4.54 -10.64 0.42
N CYS A 149 5.62 -9.88 0.61
CA CYS A 149 6.12 -9.48 1.93
C CYS A 149 5.03 -8.81 2.79
N TYR A 150 4.32 -7.82 2.25
CA TYR A 150 3.19 -7.21 2.98
C TYR A 150 2.05 -8.18 3.20
N GLY A 151 1.74 -9.06 2.24
CA GLY A 151 0.73 -10.08 2.43
C GLY A 151 1.05 -10.98 3.63
N ILE A 152 2.30 -11.42 3.75
CA ILE A 152 2.77 -12.27 4.86
C ILE A 152 2.68 -11.54 6.20
N ILE A 153 3.15 -10.30 6.27
CA ILE A 153 3.11 -9.49 7.50
C ILE A 153 1.67 -9.28 7.97
N TYR A 154 0.72 -9.18 7.03
CA TYR A 154 -0.70 -9.05 7.33
C TYR A 154 -1.45 -10.37 7.43
N GLY A 155 -0.73 -11.51 7.47
CA GLY A 155 -1.33 -12.82 7.72
C GLY A 155 -2.10 -13.42 6.54
N GLN A 156 -1.82 -13.00 5.31
CA GLN A 156 -2.36 -13.66 4.11
C GLN A 156 -1.80 -15.09 4.01
N GLY A 157 -2.69 -16.06 3.81
CA GLY A 157 -2.31 -17.45 3.56
C GLY A 157 -1.74 -17.64 2.14
N VAL A 158 -1.14 -18.82 1.92
CA VAL A 158 -0.52 -19.19 0.62
C VAL A 158 -1.51 -19.04 -0.54
N SER A 159 -2.74 -19.53 -0.39
CA SER A 159 -3.79 -19.42 -1.43
C SER A 159 -4.12 -17.96 -1.77
N SER A 160 -4.31 -17.08 -0.77
CA SER A 160 -4.57 -15.65 -1.03
C SER A 160 -3.37 -14.91 -1.62
N LEU A 161 -2.15 -15.41 -1.41
CA LEU A 161 -0.95 -14.89 -2.04
C LEU A 161 -0.84 -15.34 -3.50
N ALA A 162 -1.24 -16.58 -3.80
CA ALA A 162 -1.25 -17.17 -5.14
C ALA A 162 -2.33 -16.56 -6.05
N ASP A 163 -3.42 -16.02 -5.48
CA ASP A 163 -4.43 -15.28 -6.24
C ASP A 163 -3.91 -13.96 -6.85
N LYS A 164 -2.72 -13.51 -6.44
CA LYS A 164 -2.10 -12.30 -7.02
C LYS A 164 -1.57 -12.61 -8.43
N PRO A 165 -1.68 -11.67 -9.38
CA PRO A 165 -1.16 -11.85 -10.73
C PRO A 165 0.32 -12.25 -10.70
N ASN A 166 0.67 -13.25 -11.50
CA ASN A 166 2.04 -13.72 -11.70
C ASN A 166 2.72 -14.31 -10.43
N VAL A 167 1.94 -14.84 -9.49
CA VAL A 167 2.46 -15.58 -8.32
C VAL A 167 2.03 -17.04 -8.42
N ILE A 168 3.00 -17.95 -8.48
CA ILE A 168 2.73 -19.40 -8.45
C ILE A 168 2.61 -19.83 -6.98
N GLU A 169 1.62 -20.68 -6.67
CA GLU A 169 1.35 -21.13 -5.30
C GLU A 169 2.57 -21.78 -4.62
N SER A 170 3.30 -22.62 -5.33
CA SER A 170 4.54 -23.23 -4.82
C SER A 170 5.61 -22.18 -4.49
N GLU A 171 5.80 -21.19 -5.37
CA GLU A 171 6.75 -20.09 -5.12
C GLU A 171 6.33 -19.23 -3.92
N ALA A 172 5.03 -19.00 -3.72
CA ALA A 172 4.51 -18.27 -2.56
C ALA A 172 4.75 -19.03 -1.26
N SER A 173 4.54 -20.35 -1.27
CA SER A 173 4.81 -21.22 -0.13
C SER A 173 6.29 -21.21 0.26
N ASP A 174 7.18 -21.39 -0.72
CA ASP A 174 8.63 -21.35 -0.50
C ASP A 174 9.08 -19.98 0.01
N PHE A 175 8.52 -18.89 -0.54
CA PHE A 175 8.81 -17.55 -0.06
C PHE A 175 8.42 -17.37 1.40
N ILE A 176 7.25 -17.84 1.82
CA ILE A 176 6.81 -17.76 3.22
C ILE A 176 7.79 -18.49 4.13
N VAL A 177 8.21 -19.70 3.75
CA VAL A 177 9.13 -20.52 4.53
C VAL A 177 10.48 -19.81 4.68
N GLU A 178 11.05 -19.32 3.58
CA GLU A 178 12.32 -18.62 3.60
C GLU A 178 12.26 -17.27 4.32
N PHE A 179 11.16 -16.52 4.14
CA PHE A 179 10.94 -15.26 4.86
C PHE A 179 10.83 -15.49 6.37
N ARG A 180 10.16 -16.57 6.80
CA ARG A 180 10.07 -16.96 8.21
C ARG A 180 11.40 -17.39 8.80
N LYS A 181 12.21 -18.12 8.04
CA LYS A 181 13.58 -18.48 8.45
C LYS A 181 14.50 -17.27 8.54
N ALA A 182 14.35 -16.31 7.63
CA ALA A 182 15.18 -15.11 7.58
C ALA A 182 14.86 -14.12 8.71
N TYR A 183 13.60 -14.04 9.16
CA TYR A 183 13.13 -13.04 10.11
C TYR A 183 12.36 -13.66 11.29
N PRO A 184 12.99 -14.55 12.07
CA PRO A 184 12.30 -15.34 13.08
C PRO A 184 11.64 -14.48 14.18
N ARG A 185 12.29 -13.39 14.61
CA ARG A 185 11.74 -12.53 15.69
C ARG A 185 10.55 -11.70 15.20
N ALA A 186 10.49 -11.39 13.90
CA ALA A 186 9.30 -10.76 13.31
C ALA A 186 8.05 -11.65 13.43
N PHE A 187 8.19 -12.95 13.17
CA PHE A 187 7.09 -13.90 13.33
C PHE A 187 6.78 -14.17 14.79
N GLU A 188 7.79 -14.24 15.66
CA GLU A 188 7.58 -14.33 17.11
C GLU A 188 6.74 -13.15 17.62
N PHE A 189 7.06 -11.92 17.21
CA PHE A 189 6.26 -10.74 17.55
C PHE A 189 4.81 -10.85 17.07
N ILE A 190 4.58 -11.32 15.83
CA ILE A 190 3.23 -11.52 15.30
C ILE A 190 2.47 -12.56 16.14
N THR A 191 3.07 -13.71 16.42
CA THR A 191 2.46 -14.77 17.25
C THR A 191 2.16 -14.28 18.66
N ASN A 192 3.12 -13.62 19.32
CA ASN A 192 2.93 -13.06 20.66
C ASN A 192 1.82 -12.00 20.68
N THR A 193 1.70 -11.18 19.63
CA THR A 193 0.63 -10.19 19.50
C THR A 193 -0.75 -10.86 19.35
N LEU A 194 -0.84 -11.95 18.57
CA LEU A 194 -2.06 -12.73 18.43
C LEU A 194 -2.46 -13.37 19.76
N GLU A 195 -1.52 -14.00 20.47
CA GLU A 195 -1.77 -14.59 21.79
C GLU A 195 -2.19 -13.55 22.82
N HIS A 196 -1.54 -12.38 22.83
CA HIS A 196 -1.92 -11.27 23.68
C HIS A 196 -3.36 -10.85 23.38
N CYS A 197 -3.70 -10.63 22.11
CA CYS A 197 -5.03 -10.21 21.69
C CYS A 197 -6.10 -11.25 22.04
N GLN A 198 -5.80 -12.55 21.90
CA GLN A 198 -6.69 -13.62 22.32
C GLN A 198 -6.95 -13.61 23.84
N LYS A 199 -5.95 -13.26 24.66
CA LYS A 199 -6.10 -13.16 26.12
C LYS A 199 -6.84 -11.89 26.54
N SER A 200 -6.40 -10.73 26.05
CA SER A 200 -6.85 -9.40 26.47
C SER A 200 -8.08 -8.88 25.73
N GLY A 201 -8.36 -9.38 24.52
CA GLY A 201 -9.44 -8.91 23.65
C GLY A 201 -9.13 -7.64 22.86
N PHE A 202 -7.89 -7.14 22.90
CA PHE A 202 -7.47 -5.94 22.17
C PHE A 202 -5.99 -5.95 21.80
N VAL A 203 -5.62 -5.04 20.89
CA VAL A 203 -4.22 -4.65 20.64
C VAL A 203 -4.06 -3.15 20.89
N GLU A 204 -2.82 -2.72 21.08
CA GLU A 204 -2.49 -1.35 21.44
C GLU A 204 -1.41 -0.76 20.52
N THR A 205 -1.52 0.52 20.17
CA THR A 205 -0.50 1.23 19.39
C THR A 205 0.62 1.78 20.30
N ILE A 206 1.70 2.29 19.70
CA ILE A 206 2.80 2.97 20.44
C ILE A 206 2.27 4.05 21.38
N LEU A 207 1.24 4.79 20.94
CA LEU A 207 0.62 5.88 21.70
C LEU A 207 -0.49 5.40 22.65
N ARG A 208 -0.52 4.11 22.98
CA ARG A 208 -1.47 3.51 23.93
C ARG A 208 -2.94 3.53 23.47
N ARG A 209 -3.22 3.81 22.20
CA ARG A 209 -4.58 3.70 21.62
C ARG A 209 -4.93 2.22 21.43
N ARG A 210 -6.10 1.80 21.91
CA ARG A 210 -6.55 0.41 21.81
C ARG A 210 -7.51 0.18 20.65
N ARG A 211 -7.41 -0.99 20.06
CA ARG A 211 -8.42 -1.56 19.15
C ARG A 211 -8.91 -2.87 19.74
N TYR A 212 -10.21 -2.94 20.02
CA TYR A 212 -10.86 -4.13 20.55
C TYR A 212 -11.27 -5.08 19.43
N PHE A 213 -11.16 -6.39 19.68
CA PHE A 213 -11.56 -7.46 18.79
C PHE A 213 -12.54 -8.38 19.53
N PRO A 214 -13.85 -8.04 19.57
CA PRO A 214 -14.82 -8.77 20.39
C PRO A 214 -14.94 -10.24 20.01
N ASN A 215 -14.70 -10.57 18.74
CA ASN A 215 -14.85 -11.92 18.22
C ASN A 215 -13.53 -12.71 18.14
N ILE A 216 -12.42 -12.21 18.68
CA ILE A 216 -11.11 -12.88 18.59
C ILE A 216 -11.12 -14.30 19.21
N LYS A 217 -12.06 -14.55 20.14
CA LYS A 217 -12.29 -15.84 20.81
C LYS A 217 -13.36 -16.71 20.13
N SER A 218 -13.99 -16.23 19.05
CA SER A 218 -15.03 -17.01 18.36
C SER A 218 -14.46 -18.34 17.88
N GLN A 219 -15.23 -19.41 17.92
CA GLN A 219 -14.84 -20.69 17.33
C GLN A 219 -15.09 -20.72 15.82
N VAL A 220 -15.88 -19.77 15.31
CA VAL A 220 -16.17 -19.64 13.88
C VAL A 220 -15.07 -18.80 13.24
N VAL A 221 -14.29 -19.41 12.34
CA VAL A 221 -13.12 -18.76 11.70
C VAL A 221 -13.52 -17.49 10.95
N SER A 222 -14.67 -17.47 10.27
CA SER A 222 -15.15 -16.29 9.53
C SER A 222 -15.62 -15.13 10.41
N GLN A 223 -15.77 -15.37 11.72
CA GLN A 223 -16.20 -14.34 12.68
C GLN A 223 -15.02 -13.76 13.48
N ARG A 224 -13.85 -14.42 13.48
CA ARG A 224 -12.62 -13.95 14.14
C ARG A 224 -12.06 -12.72 13.43
#